data_AF-A0A9P8BKC1-F1
#
_entry.id   AF-A0A9P8BKC1-F1
#
_cell.length_a   1.000
_cell.length_b   1.000
_cell.length_c   1.000
_cell.angle_alpha   90.00
_cell.angle_beta   90.00
_cell.angle_gamma   90.00
#
_symmetry.space_group_name_H-M   'P 1'
#
loop_
_entity.id
_entity.type
_entity.pdbx_description
1 polymer ?
#
loop_
_entity_poly.entity_id
_entity_poly.type
_entity_poly.pdbx_seq_one_letter_code
_entity_poly.pdbx_strand_id
1 'polypeptide(L)'
;MISSDNTGNTRTTHANVVEKYPHILNAPNPCHHLHNTIKDLVALPEFRAATAELHMFQIEETGFTTTIETIGNTRFATIYWSGNSIRLVWSLLESFGSQLGIEEQFKGTGPNTKEGNKVVQLLLLKNIQKFCICLNTLLDIIGPLAKAIENLESQQVTVADVFLHWIAIFAILKNYLNTDKASVSPDIQDNTQDAIIAILNKQFCGMIEDGPLDIYFSKMLISSKAFVMTWNKQPWKPTVGTGQGR
;
A
#
# COMPACT_ATOMS: atom_id res chain seq x y z
N MET A 1 -28.99 -0.27 -4.77
CA MET A 1 -27.72 -0.59 -4.08
C MET A 1 -27.26 0.67 -3.36
N ILE A 2 -26.80 0.54 -2.13
CA ILE A 2 -26.18 1.62 -1.36
C ILE A 2 -24.68 1.34 -1.26
N SER A 3 -23.86 2.35 -1.56
CA SER A 3 -22.39 2.26 -1.52
C SER A 3 -21.82 3.57 -1.01
N SER A 4 -20.97 3.49 0.01
CA SER A 4 -20.35 4.63 0.69
C SER A 4 -19.21 4.11 1.57
N ASP A 5 -18.49 5.02 2.24
CA ASP A 5 -17.43 4.64 3.17
C ASP A 5 -17.92 3.76 4.32
N ASN A 6 -17.01 3.03 4.94
CA ASN A 6 -17.35 2.08 6.01
C ASN A 6 -17.12 2.67 7.41
N THR A 7 -17.35 3.97 7.56
CA THR A 7 -17.31 4.62 8.89
C THR A 7 -18.45 4.10 9.77
N GLY A 8 -18.27 4.16 11.10
CA GLY A 8 -19.19 3.51 12.04
C GLY A 8 -20.66 3.97 11.92
N ASN A 9 -20.88 5.27 11.69
CA ASN A 9 -22.21 5.82 11.44
C ASN A 9 -22.78 5.30 10.12
N THR A 10 -21.99 5.35 9.05
CA THR A 10 -22.42 4.90 7.73
C THR A 10 -22.77 3.42 7.70
N ARG A 11 -21.95 2.57 8.34
CA ARG A 11 -22.22 1.14 8.52
C ARG A 11 -23.55 0.88 9.23
N THR A 12 -23.82 1.63 10.30
CA THR A 12 -25.06 1.52 11.07
C THR A 12 -26.26 1.97 10.24
N THR A 13 -26.15 3.10 9.53
CA THR A 13 -27.18 3.58 8.61
C THR A 13 -27.48 2.55 7.52
N HIS A 14 -26.44 1.95 6.92
CA HIS A 14 -26.63 0.92 5.91
C HIS A 14 -27.37 -0.29 6.46
N ALA A 15 -27.01 -0.79 7.64
CA ALA A 15 -27.70 -1.90 8.28
C ALA A 15 -29.19 -1.59 8.49
N ASN A 16 -29.50 -0.41 9.03
CA ASN A 16 -30.88 0.03 9.25
C ASN A 16 -31.66 0.18 7.93
N VAL A 17 -31.01 0.65 6.86
CA VAL A 17 -31.62 0.80 5.53
C VAL A 17 -31.93 -0.55 4.92
N VAL A 18 -31.01 -1.53 5.01
CA VAL A 18 -31.23 -2.89 4.51
C VAL A 18 -32.32 -3.61 5.31
N GLU A 19 -32.33 -3.44 6.63
CA GLU A 19 -33.38 -3.98 7.50
C GLU A 19 -34.75 -3.43 7.11
N LYS A 20 -34.83 -2.11 6.90
CA LYS A 20 -36.08 -1.44 6.49
C LYS A 20 -36.48 -1.76 5.05
N TYR A 21 -35.51 -1.96 4.17
CA TYR A 21 -35.71 -2.16 2.72
C TYR A 21 -34.84 -3.32 2.21
N PRO A 22 -35.28 -4.58 2.38
CA PRO A 22 -34.45 -5.77 2.07
C PRO A 22 -34.04 -5.92 0.60
N HIS A 23 -34.70 -5.20 -0.31
CA HIS A 23 -34.36 -5.16 -1.73
C HIS A 23 -33.17 -4.23 -2.04
N ILE A 24 -32.73 -3.41 -1.08
CA ILE A 24 -31.54 -2.58 -1.21
C ILE A 24 -30.32 -3.43 -0.87
N LEU A 25 -29.50 -3.70 -1.88
CA LEU A 25 -28.18 -4.32 -1.69
C LEU A 25 -27.24 -3.34 -1.02
N ASN A 26 -26.56 -3.76 0.05
CA ASN A 26 -25.50 -3.00 0.69
C ASN A 26 -24.16 -3.45 0.13
N ALA A 27 -23.43 -2.50 -0.47
CA ALA A 27 -22.16 -2.74 -1.12
C ALA A 27 -21.10 -1.82 -0.48
N PRO A 28 -20.26 -2.35 0.43
CA PRO A 28 -19.16 -1.58 1.01
C PRO A 28 -18.27 -0.95 -0.07
N ASN A 29 -17.82 0.30 0.12
CA ASN A 29 -16.94 0.96 -0.86
C ASN A 29 -15.58 0.22 -0.96
N PRO A 30 -15.27 -0.40 -2.12
CA PRO A 30 -14.06 -1.21 -2.26
C PRO A 30 -12.76 -0.38 -2.19
N CYS A 31 -12.76 0.84 -2.74
CA CYS A 31 -11.60 1.73 -2.68
C CYS A 31 -11.26 2.10 -1.23
N HIS A 32 -12.29 2.26 -0.38
CA HIS A 32 -12.09 2.53 1.04
C HIS A 32 -11.42 1.35 1.76
N HIS A 33 -11.79 0.11 1.45
CA HIS A 33 -11.12 -1.08 2.00
C HIS A 33 -9.67 -1.20 1.57
N LEU A 34 -9.37 -0.93 0.29
CA LEU A 34 -8.00 -0.92 -0.21
C LEU A 34 -7.17 0.20 0.45
N HIS A 35 -7.74 1.39 0.63
CA HIS A 35 -7.09 2.47 1.38
C HIS A 35 -6.78 2.08 2.83
N ASN A 36 -7.73 1.45 3.52
CA ASN A 36 -7.52 0.95 4.88
C ASN A 36 -6.46 -0.15 4.93
N THR A 37 -6.36 -0.97 3.87
CA THR A 37 -5.29 -1.98 3.73
C THR A 37 -3.93 -1.31 3.65
N ILE A 38 -3.77 -0.30 2.78
CA ILE A 38 -2.51 0.47 2.67
C ILE A 38 -2.19 1.14 4.01
N LYS A 39 -3.18 1.74 4.67
CA LYS A 39 -3.03 2.37 5.99
C LYS A 39 -2.50 1.39 7.04
N ASP A 40 -3.08 0.20 7.12
CA ASP A 40 -2.66 -0.83 8.08
C ASP A 40 -1.23 -1.33 7.74
N LEU A 41 -0.89 -1.46 6.45
CA LEU A 41 0.44 -1.88 6.00
C LEU A 41 1.52 -0.84 6.32
N VAL A 42 1.31 0.45 6.01
CA VAL A 42 2.31 1.50 6.31
C VAL A 42 2.51 1.70 7.81
N ALA A 43 1.57 1.25 8.65
CA ALA A 43 1.66 1.32 10.09
C ALA A 43 2.50 0.19 10.72
N LEU A 44 2.89 -0.82 9.94
CA LEU A 44 3.79 -1.89 10.38
C LEU A 44 5.13 -1.28 10.86
N PRO A 45 5.68 -1.76 12.01
CA PRO A 45 6.91 -1.22 12.59
C PRO A 45 8.08 -1.11 11.61
N GLU A 46 8.21 -2.07 10.71
CA GLU A 46 9.26 -2.22 9.71
C GLU A 46 9.23 -1.11 8.65
N PHE A 47 8.03 -0.57 8.37
CA PHE A 47 7.83 0.48 7.37
C PHE A 47 7.72 1.89 7.98
N ARG A 48 7.66 2.01 9.31
CA ARG A 48 7.48 3.29 9.99
C ARG A 48 8.63 4.27 9.70
N ALA A 49 9.87 3.79 9.71
CA ALA A 49 11.05 4.62 9.43
C ALA A 49 11.01 5.15 7.99
N ALA A 50 10.84 4.27 7.00
CA ALA A 50 10.77 4.67 5.60
C ALA A 50 9.58 5.61 5.32
N THR A 51 8.43 5.38 5.96
CA THR A 51 7.27 6.28 5.84
C THR A 51 7.57 7.65 6.43
N ALA A 52 8.22 7.73 7.60
CA ALA A 52 8.59 9.00 8.21
C ALA A 52 9.60 9.78 7.36
N GLU A 53 10.60 9.08 6.82
CA GLU A 53 11.62 9.67 5.94
C GLU A 53 11.01 10.16 4.62
N LEU A 54 10.08 9.39 4.03
CA LEU A 54 9.34 9.80 2.84
C LEU A 54 8.56 11.11 3.06
N HIS A 55 7.95 11.32 4.23
CA HIS A 55 7.29 12.58 4.55
C HIS A 55 8.29 13.76 4.67
N MET A 56 9.54 13.51 5.08
CA MET A 56 10.56 14.57 5.12
C MET A 56 10.94 15.07 3.74
N PHE A 57 11.01 14.17 2.73
CA PHE A 57 11.26 14.55 1.34
C PHE A 57 10.17 15.48 0.74
N GLN A 58 8.98 15.55 1.35
CA GLN A 58 7.89 16.41 0.88
C GLN A 58 7.87 17.80 1.52
N ILE A 59 8.47 17.96 2.71
CA ILE A 59 8.47 19.23 3.44
C ILE A 59 9.51 20.19 2.86
N GLU A 60 10.54 19.68 2.21
CA GLU A 60 11.55 20.51 1.57
C GLU A 60 11.14 20.84 0.12
N GLU A 61 11.09 22.13 -0.21
CA GLU A 61 11.14 22.64 -1.59
C GLU A 61 12.52 22.28 -2.18
N THR A 62 12.77 21.01 -2.41
CA THR A 62 14.09 20.47 -2.81
C THR A 62 14.53 20.91 -4.21
N GLY A 63 13.84 21.87 -4.84
CA GLY A 63 14.03 22.25 -6.25
C GLY A 63 13.57 21.16 -7.25
N PHE A 64 13.25 19.95 -6.78
CA PHE A 64 12.71 18.83 -7.57
C PHE A 64 11.17 18.84 -7.64
N THR A 65 10.56 20.00 -7.38
CA THR A 65 9.12 20.20 -7.10
C THR A 65 8.16 19.76 -8.21
N THR A 66 8.64 19.51 -9.42
CA THR A 66 7.79 19.11 -10.54
C THR A 66 7.47 17.61 -10.60
N THR A 67 8.14 16.76 -9.81
CA THR A 67 8.03 15.29 -9.94
C THR A 67 7.56 14.54 -8.71
N ILE A 68 7.56 15.16 -7.52
CA ILE A 68 7.19 14.48 -6.27
C ILE A 68 5.73 14.79 -5.91
N GLU A 69 4.88 13.77 -5.92
CA GLU A 69 3.49 13.92 -5.49
C GLU A 69 3.37 14.08 -3.97
N THR A 70 2.47 14.94 -3.52
CA THR A 70 2.19 15.15 -2.08
C THR A 70 1.41 13.97 -1.50
N ILE A 71 1.74 13.56 -0.27
CA ILE A 71 0.96 12.54 0.44
C ILE A 71 -0.29 13.21 0.98
N GLY A 72 -1.45 12.77 0.48
CA GLY A 72 -2.73 13.22 0.95
C GLY A 72 -3.04 12.63 2.33
N ASN A 73 -3.43 13.49 3.28
CA ASN A 73 -3.84 13.11 4.64
C ASN A 73 -4.97 12.06 4.68
N THR A 74 -5.79 11.99 3.63
CA THR A 74 -6.97 11.12 3.54
C THR A 74 -6.86 10.02 2.49
N ARG A 75 -5.91 10.14 1.55
CA ARG A 75 -5.73 9.20 0.43
C ARG A 75 -4.40 8.47 0.61
N PHE A 76 -4.38 7.46 1.47
CA PHE A 76 -3.17 6.69 1.79
C PHE A 76 -2.45 6.09 0.56
N ALA A 77 -3.15 5.90 -0.56
CA ALA A 77 -2.54 5.45 -1.82
C ALA A 77 -1.51 6.44 -2.40
N THR A 78 -1.59 7.72 -2.04
CA THR A 78 -0.61 8.75 -2.44
C THR A 78 0.80 8.49 -1.90
N ILE A 79 0.95 7.69 -0.84
CA ILE A 79 2.25 7.21 -0.36
C ILE A 79 2.97 6.41 -1.45
N TYR A 80 2.24 5.59 -2.20
CA TYR A 80 2.81 4.82 -3.30
C TYR A 80 3.34 5.75 -4.40
N TRP A 81 2.54 6.71 -4.84
CA TRP A 81 2.93 7.61 -5.93
C TRP A 81 4.11 8.50 -5.54
N SER A 82 4.06 9.09 -4.33
CA SER A 82 5.17 9.85 -3.75
C SER A 82 6.47 9.04 -3.67
N GLY A 83 6.42 7.85 -3.07
CA GLY A 83 7.61 7.01 -2.95
C GLY A 83 8.11 6.50 -4.30
N ASN A 84 7.21 6.22 -5.25
CA ASN A 84 7.58 5.82 -6.60
C ASN A 84 8.26 6.96 -7.36
N SER A 85 7.84 8.21 -7.17
CA SER A 85 8.56 9.37 -7.71
C SER A 85 9.99 9.44 -7.21
N ILE A 86 10.21 9.24 -5.90
CA ILE A 86 11.57 9.18 -5.32
C ILE A 86 12.37 8.03 -5.91
N ARG A 87 11.76 6.85 -6.04
CA ARG A 87 12.39 5.66 -6.64
C ARG A 87 12.87 5.93 -8.07
N LEU A 88 12.12 6.71 -8.85
CA LEU A 88 12.47 7.05 -10.23
C LEU A 88 13.62 8.07 -10.34
N VAL A 89 13.70 9.02 -9.42
CA VAL A 89 14.76 10.05 -9.41
C VAL A 89 15.98 9.64 -8.57
N TRP A 90 15.98 8.43 -8.00
CA TRP A 90 17.00 7.97 -7.06
C TRP A 90 18.43 8.04 -7.63
N SER A 91 18.64 7.53 -8.85
CA SER A 91 19.96 7.57 -9.49
C SER A 91 20.48 8.99 -9.73
N LEU A 92 19.58 9.96 -9.86
CA LEU A 92 19.92 11.37 -9.97
C LEU A 92 20.32 11.93 -8.60
N LEU A 93 19.61 11.56 -7.53
CA LEU A 93 19.97 11.95 -6.16
C LEU A 93 21.35 11.40 -5.75
N GLU A 94 21.67 10.15 -6.12
CA GLU A 94 22.99 9.54 -5.87
C GLU A 94 24.13 10.30 -6.59
N SER A 95 23.89 10.71 -7.83
CA SER A 95 24.89 11.45 -8.62
C SER A 95 25.12 12.85 -8.08
N PHE A 96 24.06 13.53 -7.61
CA PHE A 96 24.18 14.82 -6.91
C PHE A 96 24.95 14.70 -5.59
N GLY A 97 24.64 13.69 -4.78
CA GLY A 97 25.37 13.44 -3.52
C GLY A 97 26.87 13.20 -3.73
N SER A 98 27.21 12.51 -4.82
CA SER A 98 28.62 12.24 -5.19
C SER A 98 29.34 13.46 -5.76
N GLN A 99 28.64 14.31 -6.52
CA GLN A 99 29.22 15.53 -7.12
C GLN A 99 29.39 16.68 -6.12
N LEU A 100 28.56 16.74 -5.08
CA LEU A 100 28.59 17.83 -4.11
C LEU A 100 29.73 17.76 -3.10
N GLY A 101 30.58 16.72 -3.10
CA GLY A 101 31.79 16.66 -2.25
C GLY A 101 31.53 17.13 -0.81
N ILE A 102 30.48 16.62 -0.17
CA ILE A 102 29.93 17.25 1.03
C ILE A 102 30.72 16.81 2.27
N GLU A 103 31.84 17.49 2.50
CA GLU A 103 32.30 17.79 3.86
C GLU A 103 32.49 19.30 4.10
N GLU A 104 32.62 20.14 3.05
CA GLU A 104 33.06 21.53 3.26
C GLU A 104 32.08 22.65 2.87
N GLN A 105 31.14 22.47 1.93
CA GLN A 105 30.32 23.60 1.46
C GLN A 105 29.09 23.96 2.31
N PHE A 106 28.66 23.10 3.24
CA PHE A 106 27.51 23.40 4.12
C PHE A 106 27.89 24.05 5.47
N LYS A 107 29.17 24.39 5.68
CA LYS A 107 29.59 25.17 6.86
C LYS A 107 29.25 26.67 6.76
N GLY A 108 28.69 27.14 5.64
CA GLY A 108 28.58 28.58 5.33
C GLY A 108 27.17 29.21 5.29
N THR A 109 26.09 28.44 5.20
CA THR A 109 24.74 29.03 5.15
C THR A 109 24.12 29.03 6.54
N GLY A 110 23.98 30.23 7.11
CA GLY A 110 23.69 30.49 8.51
C GLY A 110 22.42 29.86 9.09
N PRO A 111 22.28 29.92 10.43
CA PRO A 111 21.26 29.22 11.19
C PRO A 111 19.92 29.94 11.06
N ASN A 112 19.16 29.75 9.98
CA ASN A 112 17.78 30.26 9.96
C ASN A 112 16.76 29.46 9.13
N THR A 113 17.10 28.29 8.61
CA THR A 113 16.09 27.30 8.21
C THR A 113 16.43 25.96 8.84
N LYS A 114 15.76 25.63 9.96
CA LYS A 114 15.90 24.34 10.65
C LYS A 114 15.44 23.14 9.80
N GLU A 115 14.89 23.40 8.62
CA GLU A 115 14.21 22.43 7.77
C GLU A 115 15.09 21.94 6.62
N GLY A 116 15.76 22.81 5.86
CA GLY A 116 16.59 22.42 4.70
C GLY A 116 17.88 21.64 4.99
N ASN A 117 18.18 21.36 6.26
CA ASN A 117 19.35 20.57 6.68
C ASN A 117 19.03 19.07 6.79
N LYS A 118 17.75 18.65 6.72
CA LYS A 118 17.35 17.26 7.01
C LYS A 118 17.46 16.35 5.81
N VAL A 119 17.11 16.78 4.60
CA VAL A 119 17.32 16.00 3.37
C VAL A 119 18.80 15.87 3.06
N VAL A 120 19.59 16.94 3.25
CA VAL A 120 21.05 16.87 3.13
C VAL A 120 21.64 15.92 4.18
N GLN A 121 21.15 15.93 5.43
CA GLN A 121 21.54 14.91 6.42
C GLN A 121 21.11 13.49 6.00
N LEU A 122 19.90 13.29 5.50
CA LEU A 122 19.44 11.99 4.98
C LEU A 122 20.34 11.49 3.84
N LEU A 123 20.68 12.36 2.89
CA LEU A 123 21.58 12.10 1.75
C LEU A 123 23.05 11.91 2.16
N LEU A 124 23.44 12.37 3.35
CA LEU A 124 24.79 12.19 3.91
C LEU A 124 24.92 10.97 4.83
N LEU A 125 23.81 10.41 5.32
CA LEU A 125 23.83 9.38 6.35
C LEU A 125 23.98 7.97 5.77
N LYS A 126 24.77 7.15 6.48
CA LYS A 126 25.02 5.70 6.27
C LYS A 126 23.78 4.80 6.25
N ASN A 127 22.56 5.36 6.31
CA ASN A 127 21.30 4.63 6.37
C ASN A 127 20.45 4.72 5.09
N ILE A 128 20.95 5.38 4.05
CA ILE A 128 20.26 5.51 2.75
C ILE A 128 19.92 4.15 2.15
N GLN A 129 20.88 3.23 2.12
CA GLN A 129 20.63 1.90 1.55
C GLN A 129 19.48 1.19 2.28
N LYS A 130 19.43 1.33 3.61
CA LYS A 130 18.35 0.79 4.43
C LYS A 130 17.01 1.45 4.11
N PHE A 131 16.99 2.77 3.99
CA PHE A 131 15.80 3.51 3.54
C PHE A 131 15.32 3.00 2.18
N CYS A 132 16.21 2.92 1.19
CA CYS A 132 15.88 2.47 -0.16
C CYS A 132 15.34 1.04 -0.17
N ILE A 133 15.96 0.13 0.56
CA ILE A 133 15.49 -1.26 0.68
C ILE A 133 14.09 -1.30 1.33
N CYS A 134 13.87 -0.60 2.44
CA CYS A 134 12.57 -0.55 3.08
C CYS A 134 11.51 0.14 2.20
N LEU A 135 11.84 1.26 1.56
CA LEU A 135 10.92 1.98 0.68
C LEU A 135 10.54 1.13 -0.53
N ASN A 136 11.52 0.49 -1.19
CA ASN A 136 11.24 -0.39 -2.32
C ASN A 136 10.35 -1.56 -1.91
N THR A 137 10.63 -2.18 -0.77
CA THR A 137 9.80 -3.27 -0.23
C THR A 137 8.38 -2.77 0.02
N LEU A 138 8.23 -1.62 0.68
CA LEU A 138 6.93 -1.02 0.95
C LEU A 138 6.17 -0.76 -0.37
N LEU A 139 6.82 -0.13 -1.36
CA LEU A 139 6.23 0.20 -2.65
C LEU A 139 5.81 -1.02 -3.46
N ASP A 140 6.59 -2.10 -3.40
CA ASP A 140 6.26 -3.35 -4.08
C ASP A 140 5.04 -4.04 -3.43
N ILE A 141 4.86 -3.89 -2.11
CA ILE A 141 3.68 -4.37 -1.38
C ILE A 141 2.45 -3.50 -1.62
N ILE A 142 2.56 -2.18 -1.54
CA ILE A 142 1.39 -1.29 -1.65
C ILE A 142 1.03 -0.92 -3.10
N GLY A 143 1.94 -1.13 -4.05
CA GLY A 143 1.75 -0.76 -5.45
C GLY A 143 0.57 -1.43 -6.13
N PRO A 144 0.37 -2.77 -5.99
CA PRO A 144 -0.82 -3.43 -6.52
C PRO A 144 -2.13 -2.85 -5.94
N LEU A 145 -2.14 -2.49 -4.65
CA LEU A 145 -3.30 -1.90 -3.98
C LEU A 145 -3.58 -0.48 -4.52
N ALA A 146 -2.55 0.36 -4.65
CA ALA A 146 -2.68 1.73 -5.14
C ALA A 146 -3.20 1.77 -6.60
N LYS A 147 -2.67 0.92 -7.47
CA LYS A 147 -3.14 0.78 -8.86
C LYS A 147 -4.57 0.24 -8.93
N ALA A 148 -4.93 -0.69 -8.06
CA ALA A 148 -6.30 -1.18 -7.98
C ALA A 148 -7.28 -0.07 -7.56
N ILE A 149 -6.91 0.81 -6.61
CA ILE A 149 -7.73 1.97 -6.23
C ILE A 149 -7.95 2.88 -7.44
N GLU A 150 -6.88 3.26 -8.14
CA GLU A 150 -6.96 4.11 -9.35
C GLU A 150 -7.91 3.51 -10.39
N ASN A 151 -7.77 2.20 -10.67
CA ASN A 151 -8.65 1.51 -11.61
C ASN A 151 -10.11 1.48 -11.13
N LEU A 152 -10.35 1.20 -9.85
CA LEU A 152 -11.68 1.07 -9.26
C LEU A 152 -12.40 2.41 -9.09
N GLU A 153 -11.68 3.53 -9.09
CA GLU A 153 -12.25 4.88 -9.15
C GLU A 153 -12.69 5.28 -10.57
N SER A 154 -12.34 4.51 -11.60
CA SER A 154 -12.76 4.79 -12.96
C SER A 154 -14.27 4.56 -13.20
N GLN A 155 -14.84 5.28 -14.16
CA GLN A 155 -16.29 5.29 -14.40
C GLN A 155 -16.86 3.96 -14.94
N GLN A 156 -16.02 3.04 -15.40
CA GLN A 156 -16.45 1.81 -16.09
C GLN A 156 -16.33 0.55 -15.21
N VAL A 157 -16.15 0.72 -13.91
CA VAL A 157 -15.90 -0.38 -12.96
C VAL A 157 -17.19 -1.12 -12.63
N THR A 158 -17.13 -2.45 -12.69
CA THR A 158 -18.20 -3.32 -12.23
C THR A 158 -17.87 -3.98 -10.90
N VAL A 159 -18.90 -4.46 -10.20
CA VAL A 159 -18.76 -5.24 -8.97
C VAL A 159 -17.91 -6.52 -9.18
N ALA A 160 -17.90 -7.09 -10.39
CA ALA A 160 -17.02 -8.22 -10.70
C ALA A 160 -15.53 -7.80 -10.76
N ASP A 161 -15.25 -6.59 -11.26
CA ASP A 161 -13.87 -6.09 -11.34
C ASP A 161 -13.27 -5.89 -9.95
N VAL A 162 -14.07 -5.50 -8.96
CA VAL A 162 -13.66 -5.41 -7.55
C VAL A 162 -13.09 -6.74 -7.07
N PHE A 163 -13.82 -7.84 -7.28
CA PHE A 163 -13.36 -9.17 -6.88
C PHE A 163 -12.08 -9.57 -7.63
N LEU A 164 -12.03 -9.34 -8.95
CA LEU A 164 -10.85 -9.64 -9.78
C LEU A 164 -9.60 -8.87 -9.32
N HIS A 165 -9.74 -7.60 -8.92
CA HIS A 165 -8.62 -6.83 -8.38
C HIS A 165 -8.09 -7.44 -7.10
N TRP A 166 -8.95 -7.86 -6.16
CA TRP A 166 -8.50 -8.55 -4.95
C TRP A 166 -7.73 -9.82 -5.26
N ILE A 167 -8.24 -10.68 -6.16
CA ILE A 167 -7.54 -11.91 -6.54
C ILE A 167 -6.19 -11.60 -7.19
N ALA A 168 -6.13 -10.60 -8.07
CA ALA A 168 -4.89 -10.16 -8.70
C ALA A 168 -3.88 -9.65 -7.65
N ILE A 169 -4.32 -8.84 -6.69
CA ILE A 169 -3.50 -8.36 -5.58
C ILE A 169 -2.95 -9.54 -4.78
N PHE A 170 -3.79 -10.50 -4.36
CA PHE A 170 -3.34 -11.69 -3.64
C PHE A 170 -2.32 -12.50 -4.44
N ALA A 171 -2.54 -12.69 -5.74
CA ALA A 171 -1.62 -13.43 -6.59
C ALA A 171 -0.25 -12.73 -6.71
N ILE A 172 -0.25 -11.40 -6.93
CA ILE A 172 0.97 -10.61 -7.03
C ILE A 172 1.73 -10.63 -5.70
N LEU A 173 1.05 -10.39 -4.58
CA LEU A 173 1.69 -10.34 -3.26
C LEU A 173 2.16 -11.70 -2.80
N LYS A 174 1.40 -12.77 -3.06
CA LYS A 174 1.87 -14.14 -2.81
C LYS A 174 3.14 -14.44 -3.58
N ASN A 175 3.19 -14.07 -4.86
CA ASN A 175 4.39 -14.27 -5.67
C ASN A 175 5.57 -13.45 -5.11
N TYR A 176 5.33 -12.19 -4.76
CA TYR A 176 6.34 -11.32 -4.17
C TYR A 176 6.91 -11.89 -2.86
N LEU A 177 6.05 -12.29 -1.92
CA LEU A 177 6.44 -12.83 -0.62
C LEU A 177 7.17 -14.17 -0.72
N ASN A 178 6.90 -14.94 -1.78
CA ASN A 178 7.58 -16.21 -2.06
C ASN A 178 8.93 -16.04 -2.77
N THR A 179 9.34 -14.83 -3.14
CA THR A 179 10.65 -14.59 -3.75
C THR A 179 11.69 -14.24 -2.70
N ASP A 180 12.96 -14.61 -2.96
CA ASP A 180 14.11 -14.23 -2.12
C ASP A 180 14.26 -12.70 -1.96
N LYS A 181 13.57 -11.89 -2.78
CA LYS A 181 13.52 -10.42 -2.64
C LYS A 181 12.86 -9.96 -1.35
N ALA A 182 11.90 -10.72 -0.81
CA ALA A 182 11.28 -10.42 0.49
C ALA A 182 12.27 -10.63 1.66
N SER A 183 13.35 -11.39 1.44
CA SER A 183 14.40 -11.70 2.42
C SER A 183 15.55 -10.69 2.43
N VAL A 184 15.53 -9.67 1.57
CA VAL A 184 16.65 -8.72 1.39
C VAL A 184 16.60 -7.54 2.36
N SER A 185 15.47 -7.27 3.00
CA SER A 185 15.45 -6.31 4.10
C SER A 185 15.89 -6.99 5.39
N PRO A 186 17.07 -6.67 5.96
CA PRO A 186 17.57 -7.29 7.19
C PRO A 186 16.67 -7.06 8.42
N ASP A 187 15.63 -6.23 8.28
CA ASP A 187 14.69 -5.86 9.34
C ASP A 187 13.26 -6.37 9.12
N ILE A 188 12.95 -7.05 8.01
CA ILE A 188 11.67 -7.79 7.88
C ILE A 188 11.84 -9.05 8.73
N GLN A 189 11.45 -8.94 9.99
CA GLN A 189 11.38 -10.08 10.88
C GLN A 189 10.40 -11.12 10.29
N ASP A 190 10.59 -12.40 10.59
CA ASP A 190 9.72 -13.49 10.09
C ASP A 190 8.22 -13.22 10.35
N ASN A 191 7.89 -12.40 11.36
CA ASN A 191 6.54 -11.99 11.71
C ASN A 191 5.90 -10.96 10.75
N THR A 192 6.67 -10.26 9.92
CA THR A 192 6.15 -9.19 9.05
C THR A 192 5.32 -9.78 7.91
N GLN A 193 5.73 -10.91 7.35
CA GLN A 193 4.96 -11.58 6.30
C GLN A 193 3.60 -11.99 6.85
N ASP A 194 3.58 -12.68 8.00
CA ASP A 194 2.34 -13.06 8.67
C ASP A 194 1.45 -11.85 8.97
N ALA A 195 2.04 -10.72 9.37
CA ALA A 195 1.30 -9.48 9.59
C ALA A 195 0.70 -8.90 8.30
N ILE A 196 1.46 -8.86 7.20
CA ILE A 196 0.97 -8.42 5.88
C ILE A 196 -0.22 -9.27 5.45
N ILE A 197 -0.09 -10.59 5.55
CA ILE A 197 -1.18 -11.50 5.21
C ILE A 197 -2.37 -11.32 6.13
N ALA A 198 -2.16 -11.19 7.44
CA ALA A 198 -3.24 -10.99 8.39
C ALA A 198 -4.02 -9.71 8.05
N ILE A 199 -3.33 -8.62 7.66
CA ILE A 199 -3.95 -7.38 7.20
C ILE A 199 -4.76 -7.60 5.92
N LEU A 200 -4.17 -8.25 4.91
CA LEU A 200 -4.85 -8.54 3.64
C LEU A 200 -6.11 -9.37 3.85
N ASN A 201 -6.02 -10.45 4.62
CA ASN A 201 -7.15 -11.32 4.93
C ASN A 201 -8.23 -10.56 5.71
N LYS A 202 -7.87 -9.81 6.75
CA LYS A 202 -8.81 -8.99 7.53
C LYS A 202 -9.61 -8.05 6.62
N GLN A 203 -8.94 -7.34 5.70
CA GLN A 203 -9.60 -6.36 4.84
C GLN A 203 -10.42 -7.03 3.73
N PHE A 204 -9.94 -8.15 3.18
CA PHE A 204 -10.69 -8.97 2.22
C PHE A 204 -11.95 -9.56 2.86
N CYS A 205 -11.84 -10.22 4.01
CA CYS A 205 -12.98 -10.77 4.74
C CYS A 205 -14.00 -9.67 5.08
N GLY A 206 -13.54 -8.53 5.58
CA GLY A 206 -14.41 -7.39 5.88
C GLY A 206 -15.15 -6.79 4.68
N MET A 207 -14.68 -7.03 3.45
CA MET A 207 -15.30 -6.55 2.22
C MET A 207 -16.16 -7.62 1.52
N ILE A 208 -15.68 -8.86 1.47
CA ILE A 208 -16.23 -9.96 0.69
C ILE A 208 -17.04 -10.93 1.54
N GLU A 209 -16.49 -11.41 2.66
CA GLU A 209 -17.08 -12.51 3.45
C GLU A 209 -18.08 -12.01 4.50
N ASP A 210 -17.71 -10.96 5.24
CA ASP A 210 -18.59 -10.26 6.18
C ASP A 210 -19.45 -9.19 5.49
N GLY A 211 -19.36 -9.16 4.16
CA GLY A 211 -20.15 -8.29 3.30
C GLY A 211 -21.65 -8.62 3.38
N PRO A 212 -22.52 -7.61 3.35
CA PRO A 212 -23.97 -7.82 3.36
C PRO A 212 -24.40 -8.35 1.99
N LEU A 213 -24.61 -9.66 1.93
CA LEU A 213 -24.90 -10.45 0.73
C LEU A 213 -23.66 -10.59 -0.15
N ASP A 214 -23.39 -11.81 -0.61
CA ASP A 214 -22.21 -12.22 -1.38
C ASP A 214 -22.22 -11.66 -2.83
N ILE A 215 -22.47 -10.35 -2.96
CA ILE A 215 -22.70 -9.65 -4.23
C ILE A 215 -21.47 -9.68 -5.12
N TYR A 216 -20.28 -9.62 -4.50
CA TYR A 216 -19.01 -9.58 -5.21
C TYR A 216 -18.70 -10.94 -5.85
N PHE A 217 -18.81 -12.02 -5.08
CA PHE A 217 -18.63 -13.37 -5.60
C PHE A 217 -19.73 -13.76 -6.58
N SER A 218 -21.00 -13.46 -6.25
CA SER A 218 -22.14 -13.77 -7.12
C SER A 218 -22.02 -13.05 -8.47
N LYS A 219 -21.63 -11.77 -8.47
CA LYS A 219 -21.45 -11.02 -9.72
C LYS A 219 -20.25 -11.51 -10.50
N MET A 220 -19.17 -11.92 -9.82
CA MET A 220 -18.04 -12.57 -10.49
C MET A 220 -18.50 -13.84 -11.19
N LEU A 221 -19.22 -14.75 -10.51
CA LEU A 221 -19.68 -16.02 -11.09
C LEU A 221 -20.56 -15.86 -12.33
N ILE A 222 -21.41 -14.83 -12.34
CA ILE A 222 -22.33 -14.54 -13.46
C ILE A 222 -21.64 -13.75 -14.58
N SER A 223 -20.50 -13.12 -14.29
CA SER A 223 -19.73 -12.39 -15.29
C SER A 223 -19.04 -13.37 -16.24
N SER A 224 -19.15 -13.12 -17.55
CA SER A 224 -18.41 -13.87 -18.58
C SER A 224 -16.89 -13.82 -18.37
N LYS A 225 -16.39 -12.85 -17.59
CA LYS A 225 -14.97 -12.74 -17.21
C LYS A 225 -14.49 -13.89 -16.30
N ALA A 226 -15.39 -14.57 -15.56
CA ALA A 226 -15.02 -15.63 -14.63
C ALA A 226 -14.79 -17.00 -15.30
N PHE A 227 -15.25 -17.20 -16.54
CA PHE A 227 -15.20 -18.51 -17.22
C PHE A 227 -13.76 -19.00 -17.49
N VAL A 228 -12.74 -18.18 -17.25
CA VAL A 228 -11.33 -18.47 -17.50
C VAL A 228 -10.56 -18.86 -16.22
N MET A 229 -11.12 -18.69 -15.01
CA MET A 229 -10.40 -18.93 -13.76
C MET A 229 -10.89 -20.19 -13.04
N THR A 230 -10.10 -21.29 -13.08
CA THR A 230 -10.32 -22.45 -12.22
C THR A 230 -9.94 -22.10 -10.77
N TRP A 231 -10.92 -22.10 -9.87
CA TRP A 231 -10.77 -21.67 -8.48
C TRP A 231 -10.65 -22.87 -7.51
N ASN A 232 -9.67 -22.82 -6.60
CA ASN A 232 -9.54 -23.78 -5.50
C ASN A 232 -9.68 -23.00 -4.17
N LYS A 233 -10.78 -23.25 -3.43
CA LYS A 233 -11.22 -22.52 -2.20
C LYS A 233 -10.34 -22.78 -0.97
N GLN A 234 -9.03 -22.57 -1.03
CA GLN A 234 -8.19 -22.60 0.16
C GLN A 234 -7.76 -21.16 0.50
N PRO A 235 -8.18 -20.60 1.66
CA PRO A 235 -7.61 -19.34 2.13
C PRO A 235 -6.09 -19.51 2.21
N TRP A 236 -5.34 -18.44 1.85
CA TRP A 236 -3.88 -18.49 1.88
C TRP A 236 -3.43 -18.84 3.29
N LYS A 237 -2.82 -20.01 3.45
CA LYS A 237 -2.16 -20.43 4.67
C LYS A 237 -0.66 -20.24 4.47
N PRO A 238 0.04 -19.53 5.38
CA PRO A 238 1.49 -19.54 5.37
C PRO A 238 1.94 -21.00 5.48
N THR A 239 2.80 -21.43 4.56
CA THR A 239 3.54 -22.68 4.73
C THR A 239 4.50 -22.46 5.88
N VAL A 240 4.08 -22.85 7.09
CA VAL A 240 4.99 -22.98 8.22
C VAL A 240 6.05 -23.97 7.77
N GLY A 241 7.27 -23.49 7.56
CA GLY A 241 8.40 -24.35 7.26
C GLY A 241 8.51 -25.38 8.37
N THR A 242 8.14 -26.63 8.08
CA THR A 242 8.50 -27.74 8.94
C THR A 242 10.01 -27.80 8.92
N GLY A 243 10.65 -27.23 9.95
CA GLY A 243 12.04 -27.49 10.26
C GLY A 243 12.20 -29.00 10.45
N GLN A 244 12.52 -29.70 9.37
CA GLN A 244 13.19 -30.99 9.42
C GLN A 244 14.69 -30.71 9.33
N GLY A 245 15.38 -31.07 10.40
CA GLY A 245 16.75 -30.67 10.67
C GLY A 245 17.80 -31.23 9.73
N ARG A 246 18.99 -30.65 9.87
CA ARG A 246 20.23 -31.34 10.23
C ARG A 246 21.08 -30.41 11.07
#